data_AF-A0A379AEJ4-F1
#
_entry.id   AF-A0A379AEJ4-F1
#
_cell.length_a   1.000
_cell.length_b   1.000
_cell.length_c   1.000
_cell.angle_alpha   90.00
_cell.angle_beta   90.00
_cell.angle_gamma   90.00
#
_symmetry.space_group_name_H-M   'P 1'
#
loop_
_entity.id
_entity.type
_entity.pdbx_description
1 polymer ?
#
loop_
_entity_poly.entity_id
_entity_poly.type
_entity_poly.pdbx_seq_one_letter_code
_entity_poly.pdbx_strand_id
1 'polypeptide(L)'
;MKPRFMAFNKRVQDRLKSSDDITYCCELKLDGAAVSLMYENGLLVQAATRGDGTTGENITANVRTIRAIPLRLKGDNIPARLEVRGEIFMTQRGFEKLNEEARRTDGKVFANPRNAAAGSLRQLDPRITAKRPLTFFCYGFGLLEGGEMPHSHMGASATV
;
A
#
# COMPACT_ATOMS: atom_id res chain seq x y z
N MET A 1 -0.75 -19.11 -22.17
CA MET A 1 -0.19 -18.47 -20.95
C MET A 1 1.27 -18.12 -21.19
N LYS A 2 1.81 -17.00 -20.65
CA LYS A 2 3.18 -16.53 -20.97
C LYS A 2 4.26 -17.54 -20.49
N PRO A 3 5.28 -17.89 -21.30
CA PRO A 3 6.28 -18.92 -20.96
C PRO A 3 7.01 -18.70 -19.62
N ARG A 4 7.31 -17.45 -19.26
CA ARG A 4 8.00 -17.13 -18.00
C ARG A 4 7.15 -17.44 -16.76
N PHE A 5 5.83 -17.26 -16.84
CA PHE A 5 4.92 -17.57 -15.74
C PHE A 5 4.83 -19.09 -15.53
N MET A 6 4.73 -19.87 -16.60
CA MET A 6 4.70 -21.34 -16.50
C MET A 6 5.99 -21.89 -15.89
N ALA A 7 7.15 -21.32 -16.25
CA ALA A 7 8.41 -21.68 -15.64
C ALA A 7 8.46 -21.33 -14.14
N PHE A 8 7.83 -20.23 -13.71
CA PHE A 8 7.67 -19.91 -12.30
C PHE A 8 6.77 -20.92 -11.59
N ASN A 9 5.59 -21.24 -12.12
CA ASN A 9 4.68 -22.24 -11.56
C ASN A 9 5.38 -23.59 -11.38
N LYS A 10 6.10 -24.06 -12.41
CA LYS A 10 6.87 -25.31 -12.34
C LYS A 10 7.90 -25.30 -11.20
N ARG A 11 8.66 -24.20 -11.03
CA ARG A 11 9.62 -24.09 -9.92
C ARG A 11 8.95 -24.16 -8.55
N VAL A 12 7.74 -23.60 -8.40
CA VAL A 12 6.98 -23.69 -7.14
C VAL A 12 6.56 -25.13 -6.88
N GLN A 13 5.95 -25.81 -7.85
CA GLN A 13 5.56 -27.23 -7.73
C GLN A 13 6.76 -28.13 -7.41
N ASP A 14 7.87 -27.98 -8.14
CA ASP A 14 9.08 -28.76 -7.92
C ASP A 14 9.65 -28.56 -6.50
N ARG A 15 9.57 -27.34 -5.95
CA ARG A 15 10.08 -27.02 -4.60
C ARG A 15 9.16 -27.51 -3.49
N LEU A 16 7.84 -27.51 -3.73
CA LEU A 16 6.84 -28.06 -2.82
C LEU A 16 6.77 -29.60 -2.87
N LYS A 17 7.39 -30.23 -3.89
CA LYS A 17 7.29 -31.67 -4.16
C LYS A 17 5.83 -32.13 -4.28
N SER A 18 4.97 -31.28 -4.83
CA SER A 18 3.56 -31.56 -5.06
C SER A 18 3.24 -31.41 -6.55
N SER A 19 2.39 -32.30 -7.05
CA SER A 19 1.79 -32.23 -8.38
C SER A 19 0.39 -31.61 -8.36
N ASP A 20 -0.07 -31.17 -7.19
CA ASP A 20 -1.40 -30.57 -7.04
C ASP A 20 -1.46 -29.19 -7.72
N ASP A 21 -2.69 -28.78 -8.03
CA ASP A 21 -2.94 -27.45 -8.56
C ASP A 21 -2.69 -26.38 -7.48
N ILE A 22 -1.96 -25.34 -7.86
CA ILE A 22 -1.66 -24.20 -6.97
C ILE A 22 -2.71 -23.12 -7.19
N THR A 23 -3.41 -22.74 -6.12
CA THR A 23 -4.30 -21.58 -6.14
C THR A 23 -3.50 -20.29 -5.97
N TYR A 24 -3.66 -19.36 -6.90
CA TYR A 24 -3.00 -18.04 -6.86
C TYR A 24 -4.00 -16.94 -6.52
N CYS A 25 -3.63 -16.05 -5.59
CA CYS A 25 -4.30 -14.75 -5.47
C CYS A 25 -3.66 -13.77 -6.47
N CYS A 26 -4.47 -13.28 -7.41
CA CYS A 26 -4.02 -12.40 -8.49
C CYS A 26 -4.53 -10.99 -8.26
N GLU A 27 -3.61 -10.05 -7.99
CA GLU A 27 -3.93 -8.66 -7.70
C GLU A 27 -3.43 -7.71 -8.80
N LEU A 28 -4.05 -6.53 -8.89
CA LEU A 28 -3.55 -5.47 -9.74
C LEU A 28 -2.23 -4.95 -9.20
N LYS A 29 -1.22 -4.89 -10.06
CA LYS A 29 0.03 -4.21 -9.74
C LYS A 29 -0.16 -2.70 -9.83
N LEU A 30 -0.54 -2.08 -8.72
CA LEU A 30 -0.67 -0.64 -8.60
C LEU A 30 0.68 0.07 -8.81
N ASP A 31 0.65 1.25 -9.43
CA ASP A 31 1.83 2.05 -9.72
C ASP A 31 1.86 3.32 -8.85
N GLY A 32 2.32 3.16 -7.62
CA GLY A 32 2.38 4.24 -6.64
C GLY A 32 3.66 4.17 -5.81
N ALA A 33 3.48 4.37 -4.51
CA ALA A 33 4.53 4.23 -3.50
C ALA A 33 4.11 3.21 -2.45
N ALA A 34 4.93 2.17 -2.30
CA ALA A 34 4.76 1.16 -1.26
C ALA A 34 4.98 1.76 0.13
N VAL A 35 4.07 1.45 1.06
CA VAL A 35 4.09 1.92 2.45
C VAL A 35 3.82 0.79 3.43
N SER A 36 4.28 1.01 4.66
CA SER A 36 3.99 0.20 5.83
C SER A 36 3.25 1.06 6.85
N LEU A 37 2.13 0.54 7.37
CA LEU A 37 1.27 1.18 8.36
C LEU A 37 1.27 0.33 9.63
N MET A 38 1.81 0.84 10.73
CA MET A 38 1.80 0.17 12.02
C MET A 38 0.60 0.62 12.84
N TYR A 39 -0.21 -0.35 13.25
CA TYR A 39 -1.30 -0.18 14.19
C TYR A 39 -0.96 -0.85 15.51
N GLU A 40 -1.24 -0.17 16.62
CA GLU A 40 -1.15 -0.75 17.96
C GLU A 40 -2.51 -0.63 18.64
N ASN A 41 -3.04 -1.75 19.11
CA ASN A 41 -4.40 -1.87 19.66
C ASN A 41 -5.44 -1.20 18.73
N GLY A 42 -5.26 -1.38 17.42
CA GLY A 42 -6.10 -0.82 16.38
C GLY A 42 -5.89 0.65 16.06
N LEU A 43 -5.01 1.38 16.74
CA LEU A 43 -4.73 2.79 16.43
C LEU A 43 -3.52 2.90 15.50
N LEU A 44 -3.63 3.67 14.42
CA LEU A 44 -2.48 3.96 13.55
C LEU A 44 -1.47 4.75 14.38
N VAL A 45 -0.28 4.19 14.63
CA VAL A 45 0.78 4.85 15.40
C VAL A 45 1.92 5.34 14.52
N GLN A 46 2.23 4.63 13.44
CA GLN A 46 3.35 4.95 12.56
C GLN A 46 3.04 4.58 11.11
N ALA A 47 3.56 5.36 10.16
CA ALA A 47 3.62 4.98 8.76
C ALA A 47 4.99 5.29 8.18
N ALA A 48 5.50 4.40 7.34
CA ALA A 48 6.80 4.53 6.69
C ALA A 48 6.73 4.22 5.20
N THR A 49 7.58 4.86 4.40
CA THR A 49 7.85 4.41 3.03
C THR A 49 8.61 3.09 3.06
N ARG A 50 8.53 2.30 1.97
CA ARG A 50 9.34 1.08 1.85
C ARG A 50 10.86 1.36 1.86
N GLY A 51 11.28 2.49 1.28
CA GLY A 51 12.70 2.81 1.07
C GLY A 51 13.44 1.69 0.33
N ASP A 52 14.54 1.20 0.91
CA ASP A 52 15.35 0.10 0.37
C ASP A 52 14.82 -1.31 0.73
N GLY A 53 13.73 -1.38 1.49
CA GLY A 53 13.16 -2.61 2.04
C GLY A 53 13.57 -2.91 3.48
N THR A 54 14.57 -2.20 4.02
CA THR A 54 15.03 -2.28 5.41
C THR A 54 14.80 -0.96 6.14
N THR A 55 15.18 0.16 5.51
CA THR A 55 15.06 1.51 6.06
C THR A 55 14.13 2.35 5.18
N GLY A 56 13.15 2.99 5.82
CA GLY A 56 12.16 3.86 5.20
C GLY A 56 12.09 5.24 5.85
N GLU A 57 11.38 6.16 5.21
CA GLU A 57 11.12 7.49 5.74
C GLU A 57 9.82 7.50 6.55
N ASN A 58 9.82 8.17 7.70
CA ASN A 58 8.60 8.38 8.47
C ASN A 58 7.68 9.37 7.74
N ILE A 59 6.49 8.90 7.37
CA ILE A 59 5.46 9.67 6.65
C ILE A 59 4.13 9.68 7.43
N THR A 60 4.16 9.42 8.73
CA THR A 60 2.98 9.27 9.58
C THR A 60 2.03 10.46 9.47
N ALA A 61 2.55 11.69 9.57
CA ALA A 61 1.73 12.90 9.49
C ALA A 61 1.01 13.02 8.13
N ASN A 62 1.71 12.70 7.04
CA ASN A 62 1.18 12.78 5.67
C ASN A 62 0.13 11.69 5.42
N VAL A 63 0.41 10.47 5.88
CA VAL A 63 -0.50 9.32 5.76
C VAL A 63 -1.81 9.55 6.51
N ARG A 64 -1.79 10.18 7.69
CA ARG A 64 -3.01 10.53 8.45
C ARG A 64 -3.98 11.44 7.69
N THR A 65 -3.52 12.11 6.63
CA THR A 65 -4.36 12.98 5.80
C THR A 65 -5.14 12.23 4.71
N ILE A 66 -4.79 10.96 4.46
CA ILE A 66 -5.35 10.16 3.37
C ILE A 66 -6.62 9.47 3.84
N ARG A 67 -7.76 9.91 3.30
CA ARG A 67 -9.10 9.46 3.74
C ARG A 67 -9.33 7.95 3.64
N ALA A 68 -8.68 7.30 2.67
CA ALA A 68 -8.80 5.86 2.48
C ALA A 68 -8.09 5.03 3.56
N ILE A 69 -7.25 5.66 4.39
CA ILE A 69 -6.50 5.00 5.46
C ILE A 69 -7.21 5.26 6.80
N PRO A 70 -7.74 4.23 7.47
CA PRO A 70 -8.39 4.41 8.75
C PRO A 70 -7.37 4.79 9.83
N LEU A 71 -7.67 5.80 10.64
CA LEU A 71 -6.84 6.12 11.82
C LEU A 71 -7.03 5.11 12.96
N ARG A 72 -8.16 4.39 12.94
CA ARG A 72 -8.51 3.34 13.88
C ARG A 72 -9.18 2.18 13.15
N LEU A 73 -8.65 0.98 13.31
CA LEU A 73 -9.26 -0.26 12.83
C LEU A 73 -10.58 -0.51 13.57
N LYS A 74 -11.53 -1.11 12.86
CA LYS A 74 -12.86 -1.46 13.39
C LYS A 74 -13.06 -2.95 13.20
N GLY A 75 -13.69 -3.59 14.18
CA GLY A 75 -13.97 -5.02 14.17
C GLY A 75 -13.63 -5.65 15.52
N ASP A 76 -13.95 -6.91 15.64
CA ASP A 76 -13.59 -7.75 16.77
C ASP A 76 -12.20 -8.37 16.54
N ASN A 77 -11.50 -8.77 17.61
CA ASN A 77 -10.20 -9.45 17.54
C ASN A 77 -9.08 -8.66 16.84
N ILE A 78 -9.03 -7.33 17.05
CA ILE A 78 -7.93 -6.51 16.54
C ILE A 78 -6.61 -6.93 17.21
N PRO A 79 -5.55 -7.26 16.45
CA PRO A 79 -4.26 -7.63 17.03
C PRO A 79 -3.68 -6.51 17.90
N ALA A 80 -2.88 -6.91 18.90
CA ALA A 80 -2.14 -5.97 19.73
C ALA A 80 -1.21 -5.09 18.87
N ARG A 81 -0.53 -5.70 17.88
CA ARG A 81 0.30 -4.99 16.89
C ARG A 81 0.07 -5.57 15.50
N LEU A 82 -0.15 -4.69 14.52
CA LEU A 82 -0.40 -5.08 13.13
C LEU A 82 0.31 -4.13 12.16
N GLU A 83 1.15 -4.69 11.31
CA GLU A 83 1.74 -3.99 10.17
C GLU A 83 0.92 -4.27 8.91
N VAL A 84 0.23 -3.26 8.39
CA VAL A 84 -0.47 -3.31 7.11
C VAL A 84 0.44 -2.78 6.00
N ARG A 85 0.60 -3.54 4.92
CA ARG A 85 1.40 -3.17 3.75
C ARG A 85 0.50 -2.91 2.56
N GLY A 86 0.79 -1.85 1.84
CA GLY A 86 -0.01 -1.48 0.69
C GLY A 86 0.64 -0.44 -0.18
N GLU A 87 -0.09 -0.02 -1.21
CA GLU A 87 0.35 0.98 -2.16
C GLU A 87 -0.48 2.25 -1.99
N ILE A 88 0.19 3.39 -1.79
CA ILE A 88 -0.45 4.69 -1.94
C ILE A 88 -0.26 5.16 -3.37
N PHE A 89 -1.35 5.51 -4.03
CA PHE A 89 -1.34 5.91 -5.43
C PHE A 89 -2.29 7.07 -5.70
N MET A 90 -2.22 7.60 -6.92
CA MET A 90 -3.11 8.64 -7.40
C MET A 90 -3.85 8.12 -8.62
N THR A 91 -5.17 8.29 -8.64
CA THR A 91 -5.97 7.93 -9.81
C THR A 91 -5.62 8.84 -10.98
N GLN A 92 -5.83 8.36 -12.20
CA GLN A 92 -5.58 9.15 -13.42
C GLN A 92 -6.31 10.51 -13.37
N ARG A 93 -7.59 10.51 -12.99
CA ARG A 93 -8.39 11.73 -12.81
C ARG A 93 -7.83 12.68 -11.74
N GLY A 94 -7.35 12.14 -10.63
CA GLY A 94 -6.74 12.93 -9.56
C GLY A 94 -5.43 13.59 -10.02
N PHE A 95 -4.61 12.84 -10.75
CA PHE A 95 -3.36 13.30 -11.33
C PHE A 95 -3.57 14.42 -12.37
N GLU A 96 -4.54 14.25 -13.26
CA GLU A 96 -4.87 15.27 -14.27
C GLU A 96 -5.30 16.59 -13.61
N LYS A 97 -6.19 16.52 -12.61
CA LYS A 97 -6.62 17.69 -11.82
C LYS A 97 -5.46 18.38 -11.13
N LEU A 98 -4.58 17.61 -10.47
CA LEU A 98 -3.41 18.15 -9.78
C LEU A 98 -2.50 18.92 -10.76
N ASN A 99 -2.25 18.34 -11.93
CA ASN A 99 -1.41 18.96 -12.95
C ASN A 99 -2.07 20.18 -13.61
N GLU A 100 -3.39 20.17 -13.77
CA GLU A 100 -4.14 21.32 -14.27
C GLU A 100 -4.05 22.50 -13.31
N GLU A 101 -4.25 22.27 -12.01
CA GLU A 101 -4.09 23.29 -10.97
C GLU A 101 -2.66 23.82 -10.93
N ALA A 102 -1.66 22.92 -10.98
CA ALA A 102 -0.26 23.30 -11.02
C ALA A 102 0.05 24.22 -12.23
N ARG A 103 -0.44 23.91 -13.43
CA ARG A 103 -0.25 24.78 -14.61
C ARG A 103 -0.87 26.17 -14.43
N ARG A 104 -2.02 26.27 -13.75
CA ARG A 104 -2.70 27.55 -13.51
C ARG A 104 -1.98 28.43 -12.50
N THR A 105 -1.24 27.84 -11.58
CA THR A 105 -0.53 28.55 -10.50
C THR A 105 0.99 28.59 -10.72
N ASP A 106 1.47 28.25 -11.92
CA ASP A 106 2.90 28.10 -12.25
C ASP A 106 3.67 27.17 -11.27
N GLY A 107 2.96 26.15 -10.79
CA GLY A 107 3.46 25.12 -9.89
C GLY A 107 4.10 23.93 -10.62
N LYS A 108 4.72 23.05 -9.84
CA LYS A 108 5.38 21.84 -10.35
C LYS A 108 4.37 20.86 -10.95
N VAL A 109 4.51 20.59 -12.25
CA VAL A 109 3.80 19.53 -12.97
C VAL A 109 4.54 18.19 -12.81
N PHE A 110 3.79 17.11 -12.63
CA PHE A 110 4.33 15.76 -12.51
C PHE A 110 4.22 15.00 -13.84
N ALA A 111 5.22 14.19 -14.16
CA ALA A 111 5.26 13.41 -15.41
C ALA A 111 4.29 12.23 -15.44
N ASN A 112 3.99 11.62 -14.29
CA ASN A 112 3.09 10.47 -14.17
C ASN A 112 2.46 10.38 -12.76
N PRO A 113 1.37 9.60 -12.59
CA PRO A 113 0.70 9.45 -11.29
C PRO A 113 1.59 8.89 -10.18
N ARG A 114 2.51 7.96 -10.50
CA ARG A 114 3.47 7.39 -9.55
C ARG A 114 4.34 8.47 -8.90
N ASN A 115 4.93 9.33 -9.72
CA ASN A 115 5.77 10.44 -9.27
C ASN A 115 4.96 11.49 -8.51
N ALA A 116 3.71 11.74 -8.92
CA ALA A 116 2.80 12.62 -8.20
C ALA A 116 2.48 12.08 -6.80
N ALA A 117 2.19 10.78 -6.68
CA ALA A 117 1.94 10.12 -5.40
C ALA A 117 3.17 10.18 -4.48
N ALA A 118 4.33 9.75 -4.98
CA ALA A 118 5.59 9.76 -4.22
C ALA A 118 5.99 11.17 -3.77
N GLY A 119 5.90 12.16 -4.66
CA GLY A 119 6.20 13.56 -4.31
C GLY A 119 5.20 14.18 -3.34
N SER A 120 3.93 13.75 -3.39
CA SER A 120 2.88 14.21 -2.48
C SER A 120 3.03 13.65 -1.06
N LEU A 121 3.57 12.43 -0.93
CA LEU A 121 3.83 11.78 0.37
C LEU A 121 5.04 12.31 1.11
N ARG A 122 5.95 13.00 0.41
CA ARG A 122 7.21 13.54 0.97
C ARG A 122 7.14 15.05 1.23
N GLN A 123 5.94 15.62 1.30
CA GLN A 123 5.78 17.02 1.68
C GLN A 123 6.14 17.19 3.16
N LEU A 124 6.89 18.24 3.49
CA LEU A 124 7.22 18.56 4.88
C LEU A 124 5.97 19.02 5.66
N ASP A 125 5.09 19.77 5.00
CA ASP A 125 3.81 20.19 5.56
C ASP A 125 2.69 19.22 5.16
N PRO A 126 2.12 18.45 6.10
CA PRO A 126 1.06 17.49 5.81
C PRO A 126 -0.22 18.15 5.26
N ARG A 127 -0.43 19.45 5.50
CA ARG A 127 -1.57 20.19 4.93
C ARG A 127 -1.48 20.27 3.40
N ILE A 128 -0.28 20.16 2.83
CA ILE A 128 -0.10 20.06 1.39
C ILE A 128 -0.55 18.68 0.92
N THR A 129 -0.12 17.60 1.59
CA THR A 129 -0.55 16.22 1.29
C THR A 129 -2.06 16.06 1.41
N ALA A 130 -2.69 16.69 2.40
CA ALA A 130 -4.15 16.65 2.61
C ALA A 130 -4.97 17.17 1.42
N LYS A 131 -4.38 18.05 0.59
CA LYS A 131 -5.00 18.57 -0.63
C LYS A 131 -4.80 17.66 -1.84
N ARG A 132 -3.92 16.66 -1.75
CA ARG A 132 -3.58 15.76 -2.85
C ARG A 132 -4.58 14.61 -2.90
N PRO A 133 -5.07 14.22 -4.10
CA PRO A 133 -6.06 13.15 -4.24
C PRO A 133 -5.40 11.77 -4.16
N LEU A 134 -4.75 11.48 -3.03
CA LEU A 134 -4.12 10.20 -2.73
C LEU A 134 -5.19 9.20 -2.26
N THR A 135 -4.97 7.94 -2.60
CA THR A 135 -5.74 6.81 -2.08
C THR A 135 -4.79 5.65 -1.76
N PHE A 136 -5.31 4.60 -1.14
CA PHE A 136 -4.55 3.46 -0.64
C PHE A 136 -5.24 2.16 -0.99
N PHE A 137 -4.45 1.11 -1.21
CA PHE A 137 -4.93 -0.26 -1.30
C PHE A 137 -3.99 -1.18 -0.52
N CYS A 138 -4.56 -2.00 0.37
CA CYS A 138 -3.84 -3.03 1.11
C CYS A 138 -3.57 -4.22 0.18
N TYR A 139 -2.36 -4.74 0.21
CA TYR A 139 -2.01 -5.98 -0.50
C TYR A 139 -1.38 -7.03 0.40
N GLY A 140 -1.24 -6.78 1.71
CA GLY A 140 -0.67 -7.76 2.62
C GLY A 140 -0.30 -7.19 3.99
N PHE A 141 0.31 -8.05 4.80
CA PHE A 141 0.66 -7.77 6.19
C PHE A 141 2.12 -8.11 6.45
N GLY A 142 2.71 -7.44 7.43
CA GLY A 142 4.03 -7.78 7.97
C GLY A 142 3.90 -8.38 9.36
N LEU A 143 4.28 -7.62 10.39
CA LEU A 143 4.09 -8.00 11.78
C LEU A 143 2.60 -8.22 12.13
N LEU A 144 2.31 -9.30 12.83
CA LEU A 144 1.03 -9.52 13.52
C LEU A 144 1.31 -10.13 14.90
N GLU A 145 0.92 -9.46 15.97
CA GLU A 145 1.06 -9.91 17.36
C GLU A 145 -0.29 -9.82 18.08
N GLY A 146 -0.65 -10.86 18.83
CA GLY A 146 -1.92 -10.88 19.60
C GLY A 146 -3.16 -11.19 18.76
N GLY A 147 -3.01 -11.95 17.68
CA GLY A 147 -4.11 -12.46 16.84
C GLY A 147 -3.65 -13.60 15.94
N GLU A 148 -4.51 -14.07 15.05
CA GLU A 148 -4.20 -15.12 14.09
C GLU A 148 -4.13 -14.58 12.66
N MET A 149 -3.07 -14.94 11.94
CA MET A 149 -2.98 -14.65 10.51
C MET A 149 -3.93 -15.57 9.73
N PRO A 150 -4.70 -15.06 8.76
CA PRO A 150 -5.54 -15.90 7.92
C PRO A 150 -4.72 -16.94 7.14
N HIS A 151 -5.30 -18.13 6.94
CA HIS A 151 -4.64 -19.26 6.28
C HIS A 151 -4.38 -19.06 4.77
N SER A 152 -4.91 -17.99 4.17
CA SER A 152 -4.67 -17.65 2.78
C SER A 152 -4.54 -16.14 2.60
N HIS A 153 -3.78 -15.74 1.59
CA HIS A 153 -3.61 -14.34 1.21
C HIS A 153 -4.95 -13.68 0.87
N MET A 154 -5.83 -14.39 0.17
CA MET A 154 -7.17 -13.88 -0.18
C MET A 154 -8.04 -13.63 1.07
N GLY A 155 -7.98 -14.52 2.07
CA GLY A 155 -8.66 -14.30 3.35
C GLY A 155 -8.09 -13.11 4.11
N ALA A 156 -6.78 -12.91 4.04
CA ALA A 156 -6.12 -11.77 4.63
C ALA A 156 -6.55 -10.44 3.98
N SER A 157 -6.57 -10.36 2.65
CA SER A 157 -6.99 -9.15 1.92
C SER A 157 -8.48 -8.80 2.08
N ALA A 158 -9.34 -9.76 2.45
CA ALA A 158 -10.77 -9.54 2.66
C ALA A 158 -11.11 -8.93 4.05
N THR A 159 -10.15 -8.86 4.97
CA THR A 159 -10.36 -8.51 6.38
C THR A 159 -10.06 -7.03 6.69
N VAL A 160 -9.65 -6.23 5.70
CA VAL A 160 -9.21 -4.82 5.86
C VAL A 160 -10.12 -3.84 5.14
#